data_AF-A0A183AEE5-F1
#
_entry.id   AF-A0A183AEE5-F1
#
_cell.length_a   1.000
_cell.length_b   1.000
_cell.length_c   1.000
_cell.angle_alpha   90.00
_cell.angle_beta   90.00
_cell.angle_gamma   90.00
#
_symmetry.space_group_name_H-M   'P 1'
#
loop_
_entity.id
_entity.type
_entity.pdbx_description
1 polymer ?
#
loop_
_entity_poly.entity_id
_entity_poly.type
_entity_poly.pdbx_seq_one_letter_code
_entity_poly.pdbx_strand_id
1 'polypeptide(L)'
;MNGARLALSVDRLSGSDGTLNDTNPWTLYPTANPALKRLRCVIDELVNTEKSYVQSLLDIDQGYLAPLTQDPDVESSILDIIFGRISELRQFHEHLLLSLHLHRNDLIQLARVFLNNARQFEYLYVDFCINYCKSIRTLQDAKQSRASLWKKLIVCQQNLGHQLPVETYLLKPVQRVLKYQLLLQECVKHCMSAIHSLPSSGQTSACLERAVSTSNDLHSPDSDFDLLQQLNEAVPVLGQALERMIKVSYS
;
A
#
# COMPACT_ATOMS: atom_id res chain seq x y z
N MET A 1 20.96 14.53 -22.38
CA MET A 1 21.71 13.81 -21.33
C MET A 1 21.15 14.14 -19.94
N ASN A 2 19.91 13.72 -19.60
CA ASN A 2 19.30 13.97 -18.27
C ASN A 2 18.23 12.90 -17.92
N GLY A 3 18.50 11.62 -18.23
CA GLY A 3 17.52 10.52 -18.02
C GLY A 3 17.85 9.54 -16.89
N ALA A 4 19.01 9.65 -16.24
CA ALA A 4 19.54 8.57 -15.41
C ALA A 4 19.47 8.80 -13.88
N ARG A 5 18.79 9.86 -13.40
CA ARG A 5 18.93 10.28 -11.99
C ARG A 5 17.71 10.03 -11.08
N LEU A 6 16.57 9.58 -11.60
CA LEU A 6 15.35 9.36 -10.80
C LEU A 6 14.93 7.88 -10.64
N ALA A 7 15.50 6.95 -11.41
CA ALA A 7 15.27 5.51 -11.22
C ALA A 7 15.98 4.93 -9.97
N LEU A 8 16.74 5.74 -9.24
CA LEU A 8 17.61 5.30 -8.15
C LEU A 8 16.94 5.26 -6.76
N SER A 9 15.63 5.51 -6.64
CA SER A 9 14.95 5.54 -5.33
C SER A 9 14.11 4.31 -4.99
N VAL A 10 13.75 3.45 -5.96
CA VAL A 10 12.91 2.27 -5.67
C VAL A 10 13.71 0.96 -5.61
N ASP A 11 14.79 0.86 -6.40
CA ASP A 11 15.68 -0.32 -6.41
C ASP A 11 16.63 -0.39 -5.20
N ARG A 12 16.76 0.70 -4.41
CA ARG A 12 17.54 0.70 -3.16
C ARG A 12 16.84 0.05 -1.97
N LEU A 13 15.66 -0.56 -2.18
CA LEU A 13 14.97 -1.33 -1.14
C LEU A 13 15.28 -2.84 -1.21
N SER A 14 16.20 -3.29 -2.07
CA SER A 14 16.59 -4.70 -2.20
C SER A 14 18.00 -5.04 -1.69
N GLY A 15 18.73 -4.11 -1.08
CA GLY A 15 20.12 -4.37 -0.68
C GLY A 15 20.60 -3.59 0.52
N SER A 16 20.34 -4.11 1.72
CA SER A 16 21.23 -4.02 2.89
C SER A 16 20.64 -4.86 4.03
N ASP A 17 21.01 -6.15 4.03
CA ASP A 17 21.11 -6.94 5.25
C ASP A 17 22.32 -6.40 6.03
N GLY A 18 22.08 -5.80 7.20
CA GLY A 18 23.15 -5.15 7.97
C GLY A 18 22.69 -4.07 8.96
N THR A 19 22.26 -4.54 10.13
CA THR A 19 22.40 -3.85 11.43
C THR A 19 21.91 -2.41 11.54
N LEU A 20 20.60 -2.21 11.60
CA LEU A 20 19.99 -1.06 12.27
C LEU A 20 18.98 -1.58 13.29
N ASN A 21 19.47 -1.83 14.49
CA ASN A 21 18.73 -1.98 15.75
C ASN A 21 17.31 -2.57 15.61
N ASP A 22 17.22 -3.90 15.51
CA ASP A 22 15.97 -4.67 15.61
C ASP A 22 15.42 -4.67 17.06
N THR A 23 15.28 -3.50 17.67
CA THR A 23 14.50 -3.31 18.91
C THR A 23 13.02 -3.17 18.53
N ASN A 24 12.51 -4.12 17.74
CA ASN A 24 11.08 -4.23 17.51
C ASN A 24 10.53 -5.39 18.38
N PRO A 25 9.68 -5.11 19.39
CA PRO A 25 9.07 -6.14 20.22
C PRO A 25 8.44 -7.25 19.37
N TRP A 26 7.64 -6.94 18.35
CA TRP A 26 6.92 -7.91 17.50
C TRP A 26 7.83 -8.85 16.68
N THR A 27 9.11 -8.51 16.49
CA THR A 27 10.06 -9.35 15.75
C THR A 27 10.59 -10.52 16.57
N LEU A 28 10.47 -10.46 17.89
CA LEU A 28 10.88 -11.51 18.84
C LEU A 28 9.75 -12.51 19.17
N TYR A 29 8.47 -12.13 18.97
CA TYR A 29 7.28 -12.99 19.18
C TYR A 29 6.70 -13.77 17.98
N PRO A 30 7.13 -13.61 16.72
CA PRO A 30 6.31 -13.96 15.56
C PRO A 30 6.25 -15.46 15.29
N THR A 31 7.05 -16.28 15.99
CA THR A 31 7.15 -17.73 15.74
C THR A 31 6.15 -18.54 16.56
N ALA A 32 5.68 -18.06 17.71
CA ALA A 32 4.79 -18.82 18.59
C ALA A 32 3.30 -18.41 18.48
N ASN A 33 2.99 -17.16 18.12
CA ASN A 33 1.62 -16.65 18.10
C ASN A 33 1.04 -16.54 16.68
N PRO A 34 0.03 -17.38 16.31
CA PRO A 34 -0.57 -17.35 14.98
C PRO A 34 -1.25 -16.02 14.62
N ALA A 35 -1.78 -15.27 15.58
CA ALA A 35 -2.44 -14.00 15.33
C ALA A 35 -1.44 -12.90 14.97
N LEU A 36 -0.31 -12.82 15.68
CA LEU A 36 0.79 -11.90 15.36
C LEU A 36 1.41 -12.21 14.00
N LYS A 37 1.59 -13.50 13.68
CA LYS A 37 2.07 -13.92 12.37
C LYS A 37 1.14 -13.45 11.25
N ARG A 38 -0.18 -13.64 11.41
CA ARG A 38 -1.17 -13.17 10.43
C ARG A 38 -1.16 -11.65 10.30
N LEU A 39 -1.12 -10.92 11.41
CA LEU A 39 -1.03 -9.46 11.39
C LEU A 39 0.17 -8.98 10.57
N ARG A 40 1.35 -9.59 10.78
CA ARG A 40 2.54 -9.28 9.99
C ARG A 40 2.37 -9.60 8.51
N CYS A 41 1.77 -10.75 8.17
CA CYS A 41 1.47 -11.07 6.78
C CYS A 41 0.56 -10.02 6.11
N VAL A 42 -0.44 -9.48 6.82
CA VAL A 42 -1.31 -8.43 6.28
C VAL A 42 -0.55 -7.12 6.06
N ILE A 43 0.37 -6.75 6.96
CA ILE A 43 1.22 -5.56 6.79
C ILE A 43 2.18 -5.75 5.62
N ASP A 44 2.82 -6.91 5.52
CA ASP A 44 3.69 -7.24 4.40
C ASP A 44 2.92 -7.23 3.07
N GLU A 45 1.70 -7.78 3.06
CA GLU A 45 0.80 -7.71 1.91
C GLU A 45 0.48 -6.25 1.54
N LEU A 46 0.15 -5.41 2.52
CA LEU A 46 -0.11 -3.99 2.29
C LEU A 46 1.07 -3.30 1.59
N VAL A 47 2.29 -3.47 2.10
CA VAL A 47 3.50 -2.86 1.53
C VAL A 47 3.86 -3.44 0.17
N ASN A 48 3.82 -4.76 0.01
CA ASN A 48 4.18 -5.43 -1.24
C ASN A 48 3.19 -5.15 -2.38
N THR A 49 1.90 -5.15 -2.04
CA THR A 49 0.86 -4.78 -3.01
C THR A 49 0.89 -3.28 -3.32
N GLU A 50 1.35 -2.43 -2.39
CA GLU A 50 1.58 -1.02 -2.67
C GLU A 50 2.74 -0.82 -3.64
N LYS A 51 3.86 -1.49 -3.43
CA LYS A 51 4.99 -1.48 -4.37
C LYS A 51 4.55 -1.89 -5.78
N SER A 52 3.77 -2.96 -5.88
CA SER A 52 3.24 -3.44 -7.16
C SER A 52 2.28 -2.43 -7.82
N TYR A 53 1.49 -1.72 -7.01
CA TYR A 53 0.58 -0.69 -7.49
C TYR A 53 1.33 0.56 -7.98
N VAL A 54 2.31 1.04 -7.22
CA VAL A 54 3.20 2.13 -7.62
C VAL A 54 3.90 1.81 -8.94
N GLN A 55 4.44 0.59 -9.08
CA GLN A 55 5.03 0.16 -10.33
C GLN A 55 4.03 0.20 -11.49
N SER A 56 2.81 -0.29 -11.28
CA SER A 56 1.76 -0.23 -12.32
C SER A 56 1.45 1.22 -12.74
N LEU A 57 1.43 2.17 -11.79
CA LEU A 57 1.25 3.59 -12.10
C LEU A 57 2.44 4.17 -12.85
N LEU A 58 3.67 3.78 -12.48
CA LEU A 58 4.89 4.17 -13.17
C LEU A 58 4.91 3.66 -14.62
N ASP A 59 4.48 2.43 -14.86
CA ASP A 59 4.39 1.85 -16.20
C ASP A 59 3.40 2.65 -17.08
N ILE A 60 2.28 3.11 -16.51
CA ILE A 60 1.33 3.99 -17.22
C ILE A 60 1.97 5.36 -17.50
N ASP A 61 2.53 6.00 -16.49
CA ASP A 61 3.09 7.36 -16.56
C ASP A 61 4.29 7.44 -17.51
N GLN A 62 5.25 6.52 -17.38
CA GLN A 62 6.50 6.54 -18.15
C GLN A 62 6.43 5.73 -19.44
N GLY A 63 5.57 4.72 -19.49
CA GLY A 63 5.47 3.84 -20.65
C GLY A 63 4.40 4.23 -21.67
N TYR A 64 3.37 4.97 -21.26
CA TYR A 64 2.35 5.50 -22.16
C TYR A 64 2.34 7.02 -22.21
N LEU A 65 2.15 7.68 -21.06
CA LEU A 65 1.94 9.13 -21.04
C LEU A 65 3.19 9.88 -21.54
N ALA A 66 4.37 9.60 -20.97
CA ALA A 66 5.60 10.31 -21.36
C ALA A 66 5.96 10.19 -22.86
N PRO A 67 5.92 8.99 -23.50
CA PRO A 67 6.16 8.88 -24.94
C PRO A 67 5.10 9.59 -25.78
N LEU A 68 3.83 9.52 -25.39
CA LEU A 68 2.74 10.15 -26.14
C LEU A 68 2.76 11.68 -26.01
N THR A 69 3.15 12.23 -24.86
CA THR A 69 3.28 13.68 -24.67
C THR A 69 4.44 14.27 -25.47
N GLN A 70 5.49 13.49 -25.75
CA GLN A 70 6.60 13.93 -26.59
C GLN A 70 6.29 13.89 -28.09
N ASP A 71 5.18 13.26 -28.46
CA ASP A 71 4.79 13.07 -29.84
C ASP A 71 3.95 14.26 -30.35
N PRO A 72 4.43 15.02 -31.37
CA PRO A 72 3.75 16.23 -31.83
C PRO A 72 2.41 15.95 -32.52
N ASP A 73 2.14 14.70 -32.94
CA ASP A 73 0.87 14.32 -33.57
C ASP A 73 -0.23 13.99 -32.55
N VAL A 74 0.09 14.05 -31.25
CA VAL A 74 -0.83 13.69 -30.16
C VAL A 74 -1.24 14.93 -29.40
N GLU A 75 -2.55 15.17 -29.33
CA GLU A 75 -3.09 16.31 -28.60
C GLU A 75 -3.03 16.07 -27.08
N SER A 76 -2.37 16.98 -26.35
CA SER A 76 -2.24 16.90 -24.89
C SER A 76 -3.59 16.82 -24.18
N SER A 77 -4.61 17.54 -24.66
CA SER A 77 -5.94 17.56 -24.05
C SER A 77 -6.60 16.17 -24.02
N ILE A 78 -6.31 15.33 -25.03
CA ILE A 78 -6.82 13.96 -25.10
C ILE A 78 -6.08 13.08 -24.09
N LEU A 79 -4.75 13.27 -23.94
CA LEU A 79 -3.96 12.55 -22.95
C LEU A 79 -4.39 12.90 -21.52
N ASP A 80 -4.68 14.17 -21.26
CA ASP A 80 -5.19 14.62 -19.95
C ASP A 80 -6.55 13.98 -19.63
N ILE A 81 -7.39 13.70 -20.63
CA ILE A 81 -8.65 12.98 -20.43
C ILE A 81 -8.40 11.47 -20.20
N ILE A 82 -7.52 10.84 -20.98
CA ILE A 82 -7.28 9.39 -20.91
C ILE A 82 -6.54 9.02 -19.64
N PHE A 83 -5.44 9.71 -19.34
CA PHE A 83 -4.54 9.38 -18.24
C PHE A 83 -4.83 10.20 -16.98
N GLY A 84 -5.50 11.35 -17.09
CA GLY A 84 -5.96 12.11 -15.92
C GLY A 84 -4.89 12.31 -14.85
N ARG A 85 -5.27 12.12 -13.59
CA ARG A 85 -4.40 12.27 -12.41
C ARG A 85 -3.37 11.16 -12.20
N ILE A 86 -3.05 10.33 -13.19
CA ILE A 86 -2.12 9.20 -13.00
C ILE A 86 -0.76 9.66 -12.47
N SER A 87 -0.20 10.76 -12.99
CA SER A 87 1.10 11.27 -12.51
C SER A 87 1.04 11.75 -11.06
N GLU A 88 -0.05 12.40 -10.65
CA GLU A 88 -0.27 12.84 -9.25
C GLU A 88 -0.47 11.66 -8.31
N LEU A 89 -1.29 10.68 -8.72
CA LEU A 89 -1.48 9.43 -7.99
C LEU A 89 -0.15 8.70 -7.82
N ARG A 90 0.65 8.55 -8.89
CA ARG A 90 1.96 7.90 -8.83
C ARG A 90 2.84 8.57 -7.78
N GLN A 91 3.01 9.88 -7.86
CA GLN A 91 3.85 10.63 -6.93
C GLN A 91 3.35 10.47 -5.50
N PHE A 92 2.04 10.59 -5.26
CA PHE A 92 1.46 10.38 -3.95
C PHE A 92 1.75 8.97 -3.40
N HIS A 93 1.50 7.94 -4.21
CA HIS A 93 1.69 6.55 -3.81
C HIS A 93 3.16 6.15 -3.63
N GLU A 94 4.10 6.80 -4.32
CA GLU A 94 5.54 6.66 -4.05
C GLU A 94 5.90 7.15 -2.63
N HIS A 95 5.39 8.32 -2.23
CA HIS A 95 5.60 8.84 -0.86
C HIS A 95 4.89 7.98 0.19
N LEU A 96 3.68 7.50 -0.14
CA LEU A 96 2.93 6.58 0.72
C LEU A 96 3.70 5.29 0.94
N LEU A 97 4.23 4.67 -0.13
CA LEU A 97 5.01 3.44 -0.07
C LEU A 97 6.23 3.60 0.84
N LEU A 98 6.98 4.71 0.70
CA LEU A 98 8.12 4.99 1.56
C LEU A 98 7.71 5.08 3.04
N SER A 99 6.61 5.77 3.32
CA SER A 99 6.08 5.92 4.68
C SER A 99 5.61 4.58 5.26
N LEU A 100 4.92 3.76 4.47
CA LEU A 100 4.47 2.42 4.86
C LEU A 100 5.64 1.48 5.11
N HIS A 101 6.67 1.54 4.26
CA HIS A 101 7.87 0.71 4.43
C HIS A 101 8.65 1.10 5.69
N LEU A 102 8.78 2.40 5.96
CA LEU A 102 9.45 2.94 7.16
C LEU A 102 8.72 2.51 8.44
N HIS A 103 7.39 2.54 8.43
CA HIS A 103 6.55 2.25 9.60
C HIS A 103 5.97 0.84 9.61
N ARG A 104 6.48 -0.09 8.78
CA ARG A 104 5.98 -1.49 8.70
C ARG A 104 6.01 -2.25 10.04
N ASN A 105 6.85 -1.78 10.95
CA ASN A 105 7.10 -2.37 12.26
C ASN A 105 6.38 -1.64 13.41
N ASP A 106 5.69 -0.53 13.13
CA ASP A 106 4.99 0.31 14.10
C ASP A 106 3.55 0.54 13.64
N LEU A 107 2.62 -0.22 14.24
CA LEU A 107 1.20 -0.20 13.85
C LEU A 107 0.54 1.17 14.06
N ILE A 108 0.94 1.91 15.10
CA ILE A 108 0.37 3.23 15.40
C ILE A 108 0.80 4.21 14.31
N GLN A 109 2.09 4.23 13.99
CA GLN A 109 2.62 5.10 12.94
C GLN A 109 2.10 4.69 11.56
N LEU A 110 1.99 3.40 11.26
CA LEU A 110 1.39 2.89 10.04
C LEU A 110 -0.07 3.34 9.89
N ALA A 111 -0.87 3.27 10.96
CA ALA A 111 -2.24 3.78 10.95
C ALA A 111 -2.28 5.31 10.74
N ARG A 112 -1.37 6.06 11.38
CA ARG A 112 -1.25 7.52 11.22
C ARG A 112 -0.88 7.92 9.79
N VAL A 113 -0.13 7.11 9.04
CA VAL A 113 0.15 7.38 7.62
C VAL A 113 -1.17 7.54 6.85
N PHE A 114 -2.17 6.68 7.08
CA PHE A 114 -3.47 6.82 6.42
C PHE A 114 -4.25 8.05 6.90
N LEU A 115 -4.25 8.30 8.21
CA LEU A 115 -4.95 9.45 8.80
C LEU A 115 -4.42 10.79 8.28
N ASN A 116 -3.10 10.93 8.23
CA ASN A 116 -2.44 12.16 7.79
C ASN A 116 -2.68 12.43 6.30
N ASN A 117 -2.80 11.37 5.50
CA ASN A 117 -3.00 11.48 4.05
C ASN A 117 -4.48 11.39 3.62
N ALA A 118 -5.43 11.25 4.55
CA ALA A 118 -6.84 10.99 4.23
C ALA A 118 -7.47 12.03 3.29
N ARG A 119 -7.16 13.32 3.47
CA ARG A 119 -7.65 14.39 2.58
C ARG A 119 -7.06 14.30 1.18
N GLN A 120 -5.81 13.88 1.06
CA GLN A 120 -5.13 13.74 -0.23
C GLN A 120 -5.68 12.53 -0.98
N PHE A 121 -5.95 11.43 -0.27
CA PHE A 121 -6.70 10.30 -0.83
C PHE A 121 -8.05 10.76 -1.40
N GLU A 122 -8.86 11.45 -0.61
CA GLU A 122 -10.17 11.96 -1.05
C GLU A 122 -10.04 12.84 -2.29
N TYR A 123 -9.16 13.84 -2.25
CA TYR A 123 -8.94 14.77 -3.36
C TYR A 123 -8.54 14.05 -4.67
N LEU A 124 -7.57 13.14 -4.61
CA LEU A 124 -7.05 12.46 -5.79
C LEU A 124 -8.06 11.45 -6.37
N TYR A 125 -8.71 10.68 -5.51
CA TYR A 125 -9.57 9.59 -5.94
C TYR A 125 -10.96 10.04 -6.38
N VAL A 126 -11.55 11.07 -5.75
CA VAL A 126 -12.87 11.59 -6.16
C VAL A 126 -12.81 12.07 -7.62
N ASP A 127 -11.85 12.93 -7.94
CA ASP A 127 -11.73 13.47 -9.29
C ASP A 127 -11.31 12.40 -10.32
N PHE A 128 -10.42 11.48 -9.95
CA PHE A 128 -10.05 10.37 -10.81
C PHE A 128 -11.26 9.47 -11.15
N CYS A 129 -12.05 9.08 -10.15
CA CYS A 129 -13.22 8.22 -10.33
C CYS A 129 -14.32 8.89 -11.16
N ILE A 130 -14.57 10.19 -10.94
CA ILE A 130 -15.53 10.98 -11.74
C ILE A 130 -15.12 10.97 -13.21
N ASN A 131 -13.83 11.16 -13.50
CA ASN A 131 -13.32 11.25 -14.86
C ASN A 131 -13.06 9.89 -15.51
N TYR A 132 -12.97 8.80 -14.75
CA TYR A 132 -12.66 7.46 -15.26
C TYR A 132 -13.58 7.01 -16.40
N CYS A 133 -14.90 7.22 -16.26
CA CYS A 133 -15.86 6.90 -17.33
C CYS A 133 -15.56 7.66 -18.63
N LYS A 134 -15.09 8.91 -18.52
CA LYS A 134 -14.72 9.73 -19.67
C LYS A 134 -13.43 9.19 -20.31
N SER A 135 -12.43 8.82 -19.50
CA SER A 135 -11.19 8.21 -19.97
C SER A 135 -11.45 6.94 -20.81
N ILE A 136 -12.32 6.05 -20.33
CA ILE A 136 -12.68 4.82 -21.05
C ILE A 136 -13.41 5.12 -22.36
N ARG A 137 -14.35 6.07 -22.39
CA ARG A 137 -15.01 6.48 -23.64
C ARG A 137 -14.02 7.07 -24.64
N THR A 138 -13.09 7.91 -24.19
CA THR A 138 -12.07 8.51 -25.07
C THR A 138 -11.13 7.45 -25.64
N LEU A 139 -10.78 6.40 -24.88
CA LEU A 139 -10.03 5.26 -25.40
C LEU A 139 -10.82 4.47 -26.46
N GLN A 140 -12.11 4.22 -26.22
CA GLN A 140 -12.99 3.57 -27.20
C GLN A 140 -13.10 4.39 -28.49
N ASP A 141 -13.28 5.71 -28.39
CA ASP A 141 -13.29 6.60 -29.55
C ASP A 141 -11.94 6.63 -30.26
N ALA A 142 -10.83 6.56 -29.52
CA ALA A 142 -9.50 6.48 -30.12
C ALA A 142 -9.34 5.22 -30.97
N LYS A 143 -9.83 4.09 -30.47
CA LYS A 143 -9.82 2.81 -31.19
C LYS A 143 -10.65 2.82 -32.48
N GLN A 144 -11.78 3.53 -32.50
CA GLN A 144 -12.69 3.55 -33.64
C GLN A 144 -12.34 4.64 -34.66
N SER A 145 -11.96 5.82 -34.18
CA SER A 145 -11.95 7.05 -35.00
C SER A 145 -10.60 7.77 -35.00
N ARG A 146 -9.62 7.34 -34.19
CA ARG A 146 -8.27 7.98 -34.12
C ARG A 146 -7.17 6.92 -34.30
N ALA A 147 -7.11 6.34 -35.48
CA ALA A 147 -6.20 5.23 -35.80
C ALA A 147 -4.71 5.52 -35.49
N SER A 148 -4.25 6.76 -35.68
CA SER A 148 -2.87 7.17 -35.36
C SER A 148 -2.57 7.06 -33.86
N LEU A 149 -3.41 7.66 -33.01
CA LEU A 149 -3.29 7.60 -31.56
C LEU A 149 -3.41 6.16 -31.06
N TRP A 150 -4.40 5.41 -31.55
CA TRP A 150 -4.58 4.00 -31.18
C TRP A 150 -3.35 3.16 -31.50
N LYS A 151 -2.74 3.34 -32.68
CA LYS A 151 -1.50 2.65 -33.04
C LYS A 151 -0.36 2.98 -32.08
N LYS A 152 -0.21 4.25 -31.68
CA LYS A 152 0.82 4.66 -30.71
C LYS A 152 0.59 4.04 -29.32
N LEU A 153 -0.67 3.97 -28.86
CA LEU A 153 -1.04 3.27 -27.62
C LEU A 153 -0.69 1.77 -27.67
N ILE A 154 -0.92 1.10 -28.80
CA ILE A 154 -0.54 -0.31 -28.99
C ILE A 154 0.98 -0.50 -28.96
N VAL A 155 1.74 0.41 -29.59
CA VAL A 155 3.21 0.37 -29.53
C VAL A 155 3.70 0.52 -28.08
N CYS A 156 3.13 1.45 -27.31
CA CYS A 156 3.45 1.61 -25.89
C CYS A 156 3.16 0.31 -25.10
N GLN A 157 1.99 -0.30 -25.33
CA GLN A 157 1.60 -1.57 -24.71
C GLN A 157 2.60 -2.70 -25.02
N GLN A 158 3.03 -2.81 -26.28
CA GLN A 158 4.01 -3.80 -26.72
C GLN A 158 5.38 -3.59 -26.07
N ASN A 159 5.84 -2.33 -26.01
CA ASN A 159 7.12 -1.98 -25.40
C ASN A 159 7.16 -2.30 -23.90
N LEU A 160 6.04 -2.18 -23.21
CA LEU A 160 5.89 -2.56 -21.80
C LEU A 160 5.66 -4.07 -21.59
N GLY A 161 5.44 -4.85 -22.66
CA GLY A 161 5.06 -6.25 -22.54
C GLY A 161 3.70 -6.49 -21.88
N HIS A 162 2.83 -5.47 -21.88
CA HIS A 162 1.52 -5.53 -21.26
C HIS A 162 0.58 -6.48 -22.03
N GLN A 163 0.09 -7.49 -21.33
CA GLN A 163 -0.77 -8.53 -21.89
C GLN A 163 -2.23 -8.08 -22.01
N LEU A 164 -2.62 -7.09 -21.22
CA LEU A 164 -3.99 -6.57 -21.18
C LEU A 164 -4.07 -5.18 -21.82
N PRO A 165 -5.27 -4.74 -22.27
CA PRO A 165 -5.47 -3.39 -22.75
C PRO A 165 -5.22 -2.33 -21.65
N VAL A 166 -4.79 -1.14 -22.04
CA VAL A 166 -4.46 -0.01 -21.14
C VAL A 166 -5.62 0.34 -20.19
N GLU A 167 -6.87 0.18 -20.65
CA GLU A 167 -8.11 0.34 -19.87
C GLU A 167 -8.08 -0.47 -18.58
N THR A 168 -7.51 -1.68 -18.62
CA THR A 168 -7.47 -2.57 -17.45
C THR A 168 -6.52 -2.05 -16.38
N TYR A 169 -5.43 -1.42 -16.79
CA TYR A 169 -4.46 -0.81 -15.87
C TYR A 169 -4.99 0.50 -15.29
N LEU A 170 -5.76 1.27 -16.06
CA LEU A 170 -6.45 2.48 -15.58
C LEU A 170 -7.56 2.21 -14.56
N LEU A 171 -8.05 0.97 -14.45
CA LEU A 171 -9.00 0.57 -13.40
C LEU A 171 -8.31 0.31 -12.05
N LYS A 172 -6.99 0.07 -12.04
CA LYS A 172 -6.25 -0.27 -10.82
C LYS A 172 -6.40 0.76 -9.69
N PRO A 173 -6.40 2.08 -9.92
CA PRO A 173 -6.67 3.06 -8.86
C PRO A 173 -8.04 2.86 -8.20
N VAL A 174 -9.10 2.71 -9.00
CA VAL A 174 -10.47 2.47 -8.51
C VAL A 174 -10.52 1.20 -7.65
N GLN A 175 -9.75 0.17 -8.02
CA GLN A 175 -9.64 -1.04 -7.22
C GLN A 175 -8.81 -0.84 -5.96
N ARG A 176 -7.70 -0.08 -6.05
CA ARG A 176 -6.74 0.08 -4.95
C ARG A 176 -7.36 0.80 -3.75
N VAL A 177 -8.11 1.87 -4.00
CA VAL A 177 -8.75 2.64 -2.91
C VAL A 177 -9.66 1.74 -2.05
N LEU A 178 -10.37 0.81 -2.70
CA LEU A 178 -11.25 -0.17 -2.04
C LEU A 178 -10.47 -1.24 -1.25
N LYS A 179 -9.21 -1.53 -1.60
CA LYS A 179 -8.39 -2.53 -0.91
C LYS A 179 -7.88 -2.05 0.43
N TYR A 180 -7.65 -0.74 0.63
CA TYR A 180 -7.14 -0.22 1.89
C TYR A 180 -8.06 -0.50 3.07
N GLN A 181 -9.37 -0.30 2.91
CA GLN A 181 -10.33 -0.63 3.98
C GLN A 181 -10.30 -2.13 4.34
N LEU A 182 -10.14 -3.03 3.35
CA LEU A 182 -10.08 -4.47 3.62
C LEU A 182 -8.81 -4.86 4.38
N LEU A 183 -7.66 -4.31 3.98
CA LEU A 183 -6.37 -4.56 4.63
C LEU A 183 -6.37 -4.00 6.07
N LEU A 184 -6.86 -2.77 6.26
CA LEU A 184 -6.97 -2.16 7.59
C LEU A 184 -7.96 -2.93 8.49
N GLN A 185 -9.06 -3.44 7.94
CA GLN A 185 -10.00 -4.28 8.68
C GLN A 185 -9.35 -5.59 9.14
N GLU A 186 -8.58 -6.26 8.30
CA GLU A 186 -7.84 -7.47 8.69
C GLU A 186 -6.72 -7.14 9.70
N CYS A 187 -6.07 -5.98 9.60
CA CYS A 187 -5.14 -5.49 10.63
C CYS A 187 -5.82 -5.35 12.00
N VAL A 188 -6.97 -4.68 12.08
CA VAL A 188 -7.73 -4.51 13.34
C VAL A 188 -8.10 -5.87 13.93
N LYS A 189 -8.66 -6.75 13.10
CA LYS A 189 -9.08 -8.10 13.49
C LYS A 189 -7.94 -8.94 14.05
N HIS A 190 -6.79 -8.96 13.38
CA HIS A 190 -5.63 -9.74 13.84
C HIS A 190 -4.92 -9.10 15.03
N CYS A 191 -4.93 -7.77 15.13
CA CYS A 191 -4.48 -7.04 16.31
C CYS A 191 -5.31 -7.43 17.55
N MET A 192 -6.64 -7.39 17.47
CA MET A 192 -7.52 -7.85 18.56
C MET A 192 -7.33 -9.33 18.90
N SER A 193 -7.22 -10.19 17.89
CA SER A 193 -6.95 -11.61 18.11
C SER A 193 -5.62 -11.85 18.83
N ALA A 194 -4.60 -11.03 18.56
CA ALA A 194 -3.32 -11.10 19.22
C ALA A 194 -3.42 -10.66 20.69
N ILE A 195 -4.15 -9.57 20.98
CA ILE A 195 -4.46 -9.11 22.36
C ILE A 195 -5.10 -10.25 23.18
N HIS A 196 -6.11 -10.94 22.61
CA HIS A 196 -6.80 -12.02 23.32
C HIS A 196 -5.96 -13.27 23.55
N SER A 197 -4.96 -13.51 22.70
CA SER A 197 -4.07 -14.67 22.81
C SER A 197 -2.89 -14.46 23.76
N LEU A 198 -2.59 -13.21 24.11
CA LEU A 198 -1.55 -12.87 25.08
C LEU A 198 -2.13 -12.96 26.51
N PRO A 199 -1.39 -13.52 27.47
CA PRO A 199 -1.84 -13.61 28.85
C PRO A 199 -2.00 -12.20 29.44
N SER A 200 -3.22 -11.83 29.85
CA SER A 200 -3.44 -10.61 30.61
C SER A 200 -2.80 -10.74 32.00
N SER A 201 -2.09 -9.72 32.48
CA SER A 201 -1.34 -9.69 33.75
C SER A 201 -2.15 -10.02 35.03
N GLY A 202 -3.45 -10.36 34.91
CA GLY A 202 -4.32 -10.76 36.01
C GLY A 202 -4.58 -12.27 36.13
N GLN A 203 -4.11 -13.13 35.22
CA GLN A 203 -4.35 -14.59 35.27
C GLN A 203 -3.10 -15.44 35.56
N THR A 204 -1.95 -14.82 35.79
CA THR A 204 -0.65 -15.49 35.96
C THR A 204 -0.31 -15.90 37.39
N SER A 205 -1.18 -15.72 38.40
CA SER A 205 -0.83 -16.10 39.78
C SER A 205 -1.03 -17.59 40.11
N ALA A 206 -1.78 -18.36 39.32
CA ALA A 206 -2.09 -19.76 39.64
C ALA A 206 -1.39 -20.81 38.75
N CYS A 207 -1.01 -20.47 37.52
CA CYS A 207 -0.41 -21.42 36.57
C CYS A 207 1.10 -21.28 36.39
N LEU A 208 1.72 -20.16 36.80
CA LEU A 208 3.14 -19.91 36.49
C LEU A 208 4.13 -20.65 37.39
N GLU A 209 3.75 -21.09 38.60
CA GLU A 209 4.68 -21.83 39.47
C GLU A 209 4.97 -23.26 38.97
N ARG A 210 4.21 -23.78 37.99
CA ARG A 210 4.32 -25.19 37.58
C ARG A 210 5.00 -25.41 36.22
N ALA A 211 5.38 -24.35 35.49
CA ALA A 211 5.88 -24.44 34.12
C ALA A 211 7.31 -23.88 33.87
N VAL A 212 7.98 -23.33 34.90
CA VAL A 212 9.32 -22.72 34.74
C VAL A 212 10.46 -23.73 34.57
N SER A 213 10.17 -25.04 34.56
CA SER A 213 11.23 -26.07 34.56
C SER A 213 11.62 -26.68 33.21
N THR A 214 11.03 -26.28 32.06
CA THR A 214 11.27 -27.07 30.81
C THR A 214 11.45 -26.31 29.49
N SER A 215 11.66 -25.00 29.45
CA SER A 215 12.16 -24.38 28.20
C SER A 215 13.01 -23.15 28.46
N ASN A 216 14.22 -23.21 27.92
CA ASN A 216 15.34 -22.29 28.15
C ASN A 216 15.36 -21.16 27.11
N ASP A 217 14.20 -20.56 26.81
CA ASP A 217 14.14 -19.32 26.03
C ASP A 217 13.82 -18.17 26.99
N LEU A 218 14.78 -17.25 27.16
CA LEU A 218 14.62 -16.02 27.92
C LEU A 218 13.51 -15.16 27.26
N HIS A 219 12.26 -15.40 27.63
CA HIS A 219 11.16 -14.47 27.38
C HIS A 219 10.83 -13.78 28.70
N SER A 220 11.15 -12.48 28.78
CA SER A 220 10.84 -11.69 29.96
C SER A 220 9.35 -11.34 29.96
N PRO A 221 8.62 -11.56 31.07
CA PRO A 221 7.21 -11.14 31.17
C PRO A 221 6.99 -9.63 30.94
N ASP A 222 8.02 -8.80 31.14
CA ASP A 222 7.96 -7.35 30.84
C ASP A 222 7.74 -7.08 29.35
N SER A 223 8.29 -7.93 28.49
CA SER A 223 8.24 -7.73 27.04
C SER A 223 6.87 -8.08 26.44
N ASP A 224 6.16 -9.07 27.01
CA ASP A 224 4.76 -9.39 26.67
C ASP A 224 3.80 -8.26 27.09
N PHE A 225 4.09 -7.59 28.22
CA PHE A 225 3.30 -6.46 28.71
C PHE A 225 3.44 -5.24 27.78
N ASP A 226 4.66 -4.89 27.40
CA ASP A 226 4.93 -3.80 26.45
C ASP A 226 4.24 -4.06 25.10
N LEU A 227 4.29 -5.31 24.63
CA LEU A 227 3.62 -5.75 23.41
C LEU A 227 2.10 -5.58 23.50
N LEU A 228 1.50 -6.09 24.59
CA LEU A 228 0.07 -5.99 24.81
C LEU A 228 -0.39 -4.54 24.89
N GLN A 229 0.37 -3.68 25.55
CA GLN A 229 0.09 -2.24 25.60
C GLN A 229 0.11 -1.60 24.20
N GLN A 230 1.15 -1.87 23.41
CA GLN A 230 1.24 -1.34 22.05
C GLN A 230 0.09 -1.81 21.14
N LEU A 231 -0.34 -3.09 21.24
CA LEU A 231 -1.51 -3.56 20.47
C LEU A 231 -2.76 -2.79 20.87
N ASN A 232 -3.01 -2.66 22.18
CA ASN A 232 -4.19 -1.98 22.70
C ASN A 232 -4.24 -0.50 22.26
N GLU A 233 -3.08 0.18 22.22
CA GLU A 233 -2.98 1.55 21.72
C GLU A 233 -3.15 1.66 20.20
N ALA A 234 -2.73 0.64 19.44
CA ALA A 234 -2.85 0.62 17.98
C ALA A 234 -4.29 0.41 17.49
N VAL A 235 -5.09 -0.43 18.15
CA VAL A 235 -6.48 -0.74 17.75
C VAL A 235 -7.34 0.50 17.46
N PRO A 236 -7.46 1.49 18.38
CA PRO A 236 -8.32 2.66 18.13
C PRO A 236 -7.81 3.53 16.98
N VAL A 237 -6.49 3.62 16.78
CA VAL A 237 -5.91 4.41 15.69
C VAL A 237 -6.14 3.72 14.34
N LEU A 238 -5.99 2.39 14.28
CA LEU A 238 -6.33 1.58 13.11
C LEU A 238 -7.83 1.67 12.78
N GLY A 239 -8.69 1.66 13.80
CA GLY A 239 -10.14 1.85 13.63
C GLY A 239 -10.47 3.20 12.99
N GLN A 240 -9.86 4.28 13.46
CA GLN A 240 -10.03 5.61 12.84
C GLN A 240 -9.52 5.63 11.40
N ALA A 241 -8.36 5.03 11.12
CA ALA A 241 -7.81 4.94 9.78
C ALA A 241 -8.76 4.19 8.83
N LEU A 242 -9.32 3.06 9.30
CA LEU A 242 -10.30 2.27 8.57
C LEU A 242 -11.55 3.11 8.24
N GLU A 243 -12.15 3.78 9.23
CA GLU A 243 -13.32 4.64 9.01
C GLU A 243 -13.05 5.74 7.97
N ARG A 244 -11.86 6.33 8.00
CA ARG A 244 -11.46 7.35 7.01
C ARG A 244 -11.34 6.74 5.61
N MET A 245 -10.73 5.58 5.46
CA MET A 245 -10.58 4.93 4.16
C MET A 245 -11.90 4.38 3.61
N ILE A 246 -12.82 3.95 4.48
CA ILE A 246 -14.21 3.65 4.09
C ILE A 246 -14.85 4.91 3.48
N LYS A 247 -14.77 6.06 4.17
CA LYS A 247 -15.35 7.32 3.64
C LYS A 247 -14.77 7.69 2.28
N VAL A 248 -13.44 7.67 2.13
CA VAL A 248 -12.77 7.92 0.84
C VAL A 248 -13.28 6.98 -0.26
N SER A 249 -13.50 5.70 0.06
CA SER A 249 -13.94 4.69 -0.91
C SER A 249 -15.35 4.92 -1.47
N TYR A 250 -16.18 5.68 -0.75
CA TYR A 250 -17.58 5.96 -1.10
C TYR A 250 -17.90 7.46 -1.25
N SER A 251 -16.85 8.30 -1.35
CA SER A 251 -16.98 9.73 -1.65
C SER A 251 -17.06 9.95 -3.17
#